data_AF-A0A2I0JPS2-F1
#
_entry.id   AF-A0A2I0JPS2-F1
#
_cell.length_a   1.000
_cell.length_b   1.000
_cell.length_c   1.000
_cell.angle_alpha   90.00
_cell.angle_beta   90.00
_cell.angle_gamma   90.00
#
_symmetry.space_group_name_H-M   'P 1'
#
loop_
_entity.id
_entity.type
_entity.pdbx_description
1 polymer ?
#
loop_
_entity_poly.entity_id
_entity_poly.type
_entity_poly.pdbx_seq_one_letter_code
_entity_poly.pdbx_strand_id
1 'polypeptide(L)'
;MTMVSNAYKTQTRLSDPAIAHMLIAGFTGQLKGWWDNYLSPFLQNEILTSVKTDETGEIIWDENNDDIPDAVATLVFAISQHFVGDPSHLKDKNLELLSNLKCKRLSDFRQYKDTFLTRVMSREDCNQPFWKEKFLAGLPTLLGEQVRNEIKSINHGQIPYKELSYGELISFIHKEGADENCINEQFIPTRFYEKTTESLSSEYGFPLV
;
A
#
# COMPACT_ATOMS: atom_id res chain seq x y z
N MET A 1 -5.80 6.97 -10.28
CA MET A 1 -5.33 7.94 -11.31
C MET A 1 -6.34 8.12 -12.43
N THR A 2 -6.96 7.05 -12.96
CA THR A 2 -7.99 7.14 -14.03
C THR A 2 -9.21 8.00 -13.65
N MET A 3 -9.71 7.90 -12.40
CA MET A 3 -10.80 8.78 -11.93
C MET A 3 -10.41 10.26 -11.85
N VAL A 4 -9.16 10.56 -11.51
CA VAL A 4 -8.64 11.94 -11.45
C VAL A 4 -8.47 12.50 -12.86
N SER A 5 -7.95 11.71 -13.80
CA SER A 5 -7.87 12.08 -15.22
C SER A 5 -9.26 12.38 -15.81
N ASN A 6 -10.25 11.53 -15.54
CA ASN A 6 -11.63 11.76 -16.01
C ASN A 6 -12.26 13.02 -15.37
N ALA A 7 -11.93 13.34 -14.13
CA ALA A 7 -12.38 14.57 -13.48
C ALA A 7 -11.77 15.83 -14.14
N TYR A 8 -10.47 15.81 -14.48
CA TYR A 8 -9.84 16.92 -15.21
C TYR A 8 -10.36 17.06 -16.64
N LYS A 9 -10.63 15.95 -17.34
CA LYS A 9 -11.27 15.98 -18.66
C LYS A 9 -12.67 16.61 -18.61
N THR A 10 -13.47 16.28 -17.60
CA THR A 10 -14.86 16.76 -17.47
C THR A 10 -14.99 18.17 -16.87
N GLN A 11 -14.14 18.54 -15.90
CA GLN A 11 -14.22 19.85 -15.22
C GLN A 11 -13.42 20.96 -15.92
N THR A 12 -12.29 20.62 -16.57
CA THR A 12 -11.36 21.61 -17.12
C THR A 12 -11.12 21.51 -18.63
N ARG A 13 -11.69 20.52 -19.34
CA ARG A 13 -11.46 20.25 -20.78
C ARG A 13 -9.97 20.16 -21.17
N LEU A 14 -9.11 19.68 -20.27
CA LEU A 14 -7.70 19.48 -20.57
C LEU A 14 -7.53 18.24 -21.46
N SER A 15 -6.66 18.32 -22.47
CA SER A 15 -6.29 17.17 -23.30
C SER A 15 -5.48 16.16 -22.49
N ASP A 16 -5.56 14.89 -22.86
CA ASP A 16 -4.84 13.81 -22.16
C ASP A 16 -3.32 14.05 -22.08
N PRO A 17 -2.63 14.53 -23.15
CA PRO A 17 -1.22 14.89 -23.07
C PRO A 17 -0.94 16.04 -22.09
N ALA A 18 -1.83 17.02 -21.96
CA ALA A 18 -1.67 18.11 -20.99
C ALA A 18 -1.76 17.59 -19.54
N ILE A 19 -2.64 16.62 -19.30
CA ILE A 19 -2.74 15.93 -18.00
C ILE A 19 -1.45 15.14 -17.73
N ALA A 20 -0.91 14.43 -18.73
CA ALA A 20 0.35 13.70 -18.60
C ALA A 20 1.51 14.65 -18.24
N HIS A 21 1.64 15.80 -18.90
CA HIS A 21 2.62 16.82 -18.56
C HIS A 21 2.47 17.34 -17.12
N MET A 22 1.23 17.55 -16.66
CA MET A 22 0.97 17.99 -15.29
C MET A 22 1.40 16.92 -14.26
N LEU A 23 1.19 15.64 -14.55
CA LEU A 23 1.66 14.54 -13.71
C LEU A 23 3.20 14.47 -13.67
N ILE A 24 3.85 14.59 -14.83
CA ILE A 24 5.31 14.58 -14.96
C ILE A 24 5.94 15.74 -14.18
N ALA A 25 5.34 16.93 -14.20
CA ALA A 25 5.80 18.08 -13.44
C ALA A 25 5.81 17.81 -11.92
N GLY A 26 4.95 16.90 -11.44
CA GLY A 26 4.91 16.44 -10.06
C GLY A 26 5.92 15.34 -9.71
N PHE A 27 6.68 14.80 -10.68
CA PHE A 27 7.65 13.74 -10.41
C PHE A 27 8.81 14.25 -9.55
N THR A 28 9.21 13.41 -8.59
CA THR A 28 10.35 13.64 -7.71
C THR A 28 11.12 12.33 -7.51
N GLY A 29 12.35 12.43 -6.98
CA GLY A 29 13.17 11.25 -6.66
C GLY A 29 13.40 10.32 -7.86
N GLN A 30 13.15 9.02 -7.67
CA GLN A 30 13.39 7.99 -8.69
C GLN A 30 12.55 8.18 -9.96
N LEU A 31 11.30 8.65 -9.83
CA LEU A 31 10.44 8.91 -10.99
C LEU A 31 10.97 10.06 -11.84
N LYS A 32 11.46 11.13 -11.19
CA LYS A 32 12.09 12.25 -11.91
C LYS A 32 13.39 11.83 -12.58
N GLY A 33 14.22 11.07 -11.88
CA GLY A 33 15.47 10.54 -12.43
C GLY A 33 15.23 9.63 -13.64
N TRP A 34 14.21 8.78 -13.58
CA TRP A 34 13.79 7.93 -14.69
C TRP A 34 13.31 8.74 -15.90
N TRP A 35 12.42 9.71 -15.66
CA TRP A 35 11.90 10.54 -16.74
C TRP A 35 13.01 11.38 -17.38
N ASP A 36 13.75 12.17 -16.58
CA ASP A 36 14.69 13.17 -17.10
C ASP A 36 15.99 12.57 -17.67
N ASN A 37 16.48 11.46 -17.10
CA ASN A 37 17.83 10.96 -17.40
C ASN A 37 17.86 9.55 -18.02
N TYR A 38 16.87 8.70 -17.72
CA TYR A 38 16.87 7.31 -18.21
C TYR A 38 16.13 7.18 -19.53
N LEU A 39 14.94 7.80 -19.65
CA LEU A 39 14.19 7.78 -20.90
C LEU A 39 14.85 8.68 -21.96
N SER A 40 14.94 8.15 -23.18
CA SER A 40 15.34 8.97 -24.32
C SER A 40 14.23 9.97 -24.68
N PRO A 41 14.57 11.13 -25.26
CA PRO A 41 13.57 12.09 -25.75
C PRO A 41 12.57 11.47 -26.73
N PHE A 42 13.02 10.46 -27.50
CA PHE A 42 12.16 9.70 -28.40
C PHE A 42 11.08 8.92 -27.64
N LEU A 43 11.47 8.15 -26.62
CA LEU A 43 10.52 7.38 -25.80
C LEU A 43 9.58 8.30 -25.00
N GLN A 44 10.09 9.43 -24.50
CA GLN A 44 9.25 10.44 -23.86
C GLN A 44 8.17 10.96 -24.82
N ASN A 45 8.55 11.22 -26.08
CA ASN A 45 7.60 11.66 -27.09
C ASN A 45 6.59 10.56 -27.43
N GLU A 46 7.01 9.31 -27.63
CA GLU A 46 6.09 8.19 -27.86
C GLU A 46 5.06 8.03 -26.74
N ILE A 47 5.46 8.21 -25.48
CA ILE A 47 4.54 8.18 -24.34
C ILE A 47 3.55 9.36 -24.40
N LEU A 48 4.00 10.56 -24.77
CA LEU A 48 3.16 11.76 -24.77
C LEU A 48 2.23 11.86 -25.98
N THR A 49 2.59 11.25 -27.10
CA THR A 49 1.80 11.22 -28.33
C THR A 49 1.08 9.89 -28.51
N SER A 50 0.97 9.08 -27.47
CA SER A 50 0.32 7.78 -27.58
C SER A 50 -1.17 7.94 -27.83
N VAL A 51 -1.70 6.98 -28.60
CA VAL A 51 -3.10 6.92 -28.99
C VAL A 51 -3.70 5.61 -28.49
N LYS A 52 -5.01 5.63 -28.28
CA LYS A 52 -5.73 4.47 -27.76
C LYS A 52 -5.81 3.38 -28.82
N THR A 53 -5.40 2.16 -28.45
CA THR A 53 -5.51 0.98 -29.32
C THR A 53 -6.46 -0.05 -28.74
N ASP A 54 -6.99 -0.93 -29.59
CA ASP A 54 -7.73 -2.10 -29.17
C ASP A 54 -6.82 -3.26 -28.71
N GLU A 55 -7.42 -4.40 -28.38
CA GLU A 55 -6.72 -5.61 -27.95
C GLU A 55 -5.84 -6.26 -29.04
N THR A 56 -6.04 -5.87 -30.31
CA THR A 56 -5.23 -6.32 -31.45
C THR A 56 -4.11 -5.35 -31.82
N GLY A 57 -4.10 -4.15 -31.22
CA GLY A 57 -3.13 -3.09 -31.47
C GLY A 57 -3.57 -2.10 -32.56
N GLU A 58 -4.81 -2.19 -33.04
CA GLU A 58 -5.36 -1.25 -34.02
C GLU A 58 -5.80 0.05 -33.34
N ILE A 59 -5.61 1.18 -34.02
CA ILE A 59 -5.96 2.51 -33.49
C ILE A 59 -7.48 2.64 -33.38
N ILE A 60 -7.95 3.07 -32.21
CA ILE A 60 -9.36 3.40 -31.96
C ILE A 60 -9.59 4.86 -32.29
N TRP A 61 -10.52 5.10 -33.22
CA TRP A 61 -10.94 6.42 -33.66
C TRP A 61 -12.19 6.87 -32.88
N ASP A 62 -12.32 8.18 -32.67
CA ASP A 62 -13.51 8.77 -32.06
C ASP A 62 -14.67 8.95 -33.07
N GLU A 63 -15.79 9.54 -32.63
CA GLU A 63 -16.97 9.79 -33.47
C GLU A 63 -16.69 10.75 -34.65
N ASN A 64 -15.59 11.51 -34.59
CA ASN A 64 -15.15 12.43 -35.64
C ASN A 64 -14.07 11.83 -36.55
N ASN A 65 -13.70 10.56 -36.33
CA ASN A 65 -12.63 9.86 -37.04
C ASN A 65 -11.23 10.42 -36.74
N ASP A 66 -11.06 11.04 -35.56
CA ASP A 66 -9.78 11.48 -35.02
C ASP A 66 -9.22 10.43 -34.04
N ASP A 67 -7.89 10.39 -33.88
CA ASP A 67 -7.22 9.52 -32.93
C ASP A 67 -7.50 9.95 -31.48
N ILE A 68 -7.74 8.99 -30.60
CA ILE A 68 -8.00 9.28 -29.19
C ILE A 68 -6.67 9.29 -28.42
N PRO A 69 -6.23 10.42 -27.83
CA PRO A 69 -5.00 10.46 -27.05
C PRO A 69 -5.07 9.61 -25.78
N ASP A 70 -4.01 8.86 -25.49
CA ASP A 70 -3.92 7.93 -24.35
C ASP A 70 -2.63 8.09 -23.53
N ALA A 71 -1.99 9.26 -23.63
CA ALA A 71 -0.72 9.62 -23.00
C ALA A 71 -0.67 9.31 -21.49
N VAL A 72 -1.75 9.55 -20.76
CA VAL A 72 -1.82 9.29 -19.31
C VAL A 72 -1.80 7.79 -19.03
N ALA A 73 -2.58 6.99 -19.76
CA ALA A 73 -2.60 5.55 -19.56
C ALA A 73 -1.26 4.92 -19.94
N THR A 74 -0.69 5.35 -21.07
CA THR A 74 0.65 4.91 -21.51
C THR A 74 1.73 5.32 -20.52
N LEU A 75 1.70 6.53 -19.98
CA LEU A 75 2.64 6.98 -18.94
C LEU A 75 2.55 6.11 -17.69
N VAL A 76 1.33 5.84 -17.19
CA VAL A 76 1.11 4.98 -16.01
C VAL A 76 1.59 3.54 -16.28
N PHE A 77 1.32 3.02 -17.48
CA PHE A 77 1.78 1.70 -17.87
C PHE A 77 3.31 1.63 -17.95
N ALA A 78 3.96 2.59 -18.60
CA ALA A 78 5.42 2.66 -18.73
C ALA A 78 6.12 2.73 -17.36
N ILE A 79 5.58 3.54 -16.43
CA ILE A 79 6.07 3.60 -15.05
C ILE A 79 5.91 2.23 -14.37
N SER A 80 4.74 1.62 -14.48
CA SER A 80 4.46 0.31 -13.86
C SER A 80 5.40 -0.76 -14.41
N GLN A 81 5.57 -0.81 -15.73
CA GLN A 81 6.44 -1.76 -16.41
C GLN A 81 7.91 -1.59 -16.02
N HIS A 82 8.39 -0.36 -15.88
CA HIS A 82 9.78 -0.09 -15.53
C HIS A 82 10.10 -0.43 -14.07
N PHE A 83 9.26 -0.01 -13.13
CA PHE A 83 9.54 -0.13 -11.70
C PHE A 83 9.01 -1.41 -11.05
N VAL A 84 7.96 -2.01 -11.62
CA VAL A 84 7.27 -3.17 -11.05
C VAL A 84 7.41 -4.41 -11.96
N GLY A 85 7.63 -4.21 -13.27
CA GLY A 85 7.58 -5.27 -14.28
C GLY A 85 6.18 -5.44 -14.85
N ASP A 86 5.96 -6.49 -15.65
CA ASP A 86 4.67 -6.75 -16.29
C ASP A 86 3.55 -6.99 -15.25
N PRO A 87 2.55 -6.10 -15.15
CA PRO A 87 1.48 -6.20 -14.18
C PRO A 87 0.63 -7.47 -14.32
N SER A 88 0.55 -8.04 -15.53
CA SER A 88 -0.22 -9.27 -15.79
C SER A 88 0.36 -10.46 -15.03
N HIS A 89 1.69 -10.58 -14.99
CA HIS A 89 2.41 -11.65 -14.31
C HIS A 89 2.50 -11.49 -12.78
N LEU A 90 2.16 -10.32 -12.23
CA LEU A 90 2.16 -10.10 -10.78
C LEU A 90 0.98 -10.77 -10.09
N LYS A 91 -0.17 -10.88 -10.76
CA LYS A 91 -1.40 -11.45 -10.18
C LYS A 91 -1.20 -12.92 -9.78
N ASP A 92 -0.58 -13.72 -10.64
CA ASP A 92 -0.39 -15.16 -10.43
C ASP A 92 0.67 -15.47 -9.38
N LYS A 93 1.80 -14.75 -9.40
CA LYS A 93 2.86 -14.92 -8.38
C LYS A 93 2.40 -14.52 -6.97
N ASN A 94 1.53 -13.52 -6.86
CA ASN A 94 1.04 -13.06 -5.56
C ASN A 94 0.07 -14.06 -4.89
N LEU A 95 -0.68 -14.85 -5.66
CA LEU A 95 -1.57 -15.91 -5.16
C LEU A 95 -0.83 -16.99 -4.35
N GLU A 96 0.24 -17.54 -4.92
CA GLU A 96 1.05 -18.61 -4.31
C GLU A 96 1.93 -18.11 -3.15
N LEU A 97 2.38 -16.86 -3.23
CA LEU A 97 3.21 -16.26 -2.19
C LEU A 97 2.42 -15.78 -0.97
N LEU A 98 1.14 -15.45 -1.12
CA LEU A 98 0.27 -15.07 0.00
C LEU A 98 -0.16 -16.26 0.86
N SER A 99 -0.32 -17.46 0.29
CA SER A 99 -0.64 -18.68 1.06
C SER A 99 0.48 -19.10 2.00
N ASN A 100 1.71 -18.80 1.64
CA ASN A 100 2.89 -19.23 2.39
C ASN A 100 3.51 -18.11 3.24
N LEU A 101 2.97 -16.88 3.19
CA LEU A 101 3.53 -15.74 3.93
C LEU A 101 3.27 -15.88 5.43
N LYS A 102 4.33 -15.87 6.23
CA LYS A 102 4.27 -15.89 7.70
C LYS A 102 5.25 -14.89 8.30
N CYS A 103 4.81 -14.22 9.36
CA CYS A 103 5.61 -13.41 10.26
C CYS A 103 6.28 -14.34 11.28
N LYS A 104 7.60 -14.51 11.17
CA LYS A 104 8.34 -15.42 12.07
C LYS A 104 8.59 -14.80 13.45
N ARG A 105 8.79 -13.48 13.50
CA ARG A 105 9.15 -12.72 14.71
C ARG A 105 8.48 -11.36 14.68
N LEU A 106 8.25 -10.77 15.85
CA LEU A 106 7.73 -9.40 15.96
C LEU A 106 8.59 -8.37 15.22
N SER A 107 9.92 -8.53 15.24
CA SER A 107 10.86 -7.67 14.49
C SER A 107 10.58 -7.66 12.99
N ASP A 108 10.02 -8.75 12.47
CA ASP A 108 9.75 -8.95 11.05
C ASP A 108 8.32 -8.47 10.68
N PHE A 109 7.52 -8.02 11.67
CA PHE A 109 6.11 -7.64 11.46
C PHE A 109 5.95 -6.52 10.45
N ARG A 110 6.84 -5.50 10.47
CA ARG A 110 6.77 -4.40 9.50
C ARG A 110 6.86 -4.92 8.07
N GLN A 111 7.84 -5.77 7.80
CA GLN A 111 8.05 -6.36 6.48
C GLN A 111 6.89 -7.30 6.11
N TYR A 112 6.43 -8.13 7.05
CA TYR A 112 5.27 -9.00 6.86
C TYR A 112 4.02 -8.21 6.47
N LYS A 113 3.69 -7.17 7.25
CA LYS A 113 2.53 -6.28 7.05
C LYS A 113 2.60 -5.62 5.68
N ASP A 114 3.71 -4.97 5.35
CA ASP A 114 3.87 -4.27 4.09
C ASP A 114 3.76 -5.26 2.91
N THR A 115 4.43 -6.41 3.01
CA THR A 115 4.37 -7.46 1.98
C THR A 115 2.97 -8.03 1.81
N PHE A 116 2.27 -8.33 2.91
CA PHE A 116 0.91 -8.87 2.87
C PHE A 116 -0.04 -7.86 2.25
N LEU A 117 -0.02 -6.60 2.72
CA LEU A 117 -0.90 -5.54 2.25
C LEU A 117 -0.67 -5.22 0.78
N THR A 118 0.57 -5.06 0.35
CA THR A 118 0.87 -4.83 -1.08
C THR A 118 0.27 -5.92 -1.95
N ARG A 119 0.38 -7.20 -1.55
CA ARG A 119 -0.11 -8.32 -2.34
C ARG A 119 -1.63 -8.47 -2.30
N VAL A 120 -2.25 -8.34 -1.13
CA VAL A 120 -3.71 -8.51 -1.01
C VAL A 120 -4.45 -7.35 -1.68
N MET A 121 -3.94 -6.12 -1.61
CA MET A 121 -4.57 -4.95 -2.24
C MET A 121 -4.56 -4.99 -3.77
N SER A 122 -3.72 -5.84 -4.37
CA SER A 122 -3.76 -6.10 -5.82
C SER A 122 -4.88 -7.05 -6.25
N ARG A 123 -5.66 -7.61 -5.30
CA ARG A 123 -6.73 -8.57 -5.57
C ARG A 123 -8.10 -7.90 -5.57
N GLU A 124 -9.00 -8.43 -6.40
CA GLU A 124 -10.40 -7.98 -6.45
C GLU A 124 -11.19 -8.39 -5.20
N ASP A 125 -10.85 -9.53 -4.61
CA ASP A 125 -11.49 -10.10 -3.42
C ASP A 125 -10.78 -9.68 -2.11
N CYS A 126 -9.98 -8.61 -2.12
CA CYS A 126 -9.10 -8.23 -1.01
C CYS A 126 -9.82 -7.96 0.33
N ASN A 127 -11.11 -7.62 0.28
CA ASN A 127 -11.93 -7.35 1.46
C ASN A 127 -12.69 -8.60 1.98
N GLN A 128 -12.50 -9.77 1.36
CA GLN A 128 -13.14 -11.00 1.86
C GLN A 128 -12.63 -11.36 3.27
N PRO A 129 -13.50 -11.87 4.17
CA PRO A 129 -13.13 -12.31 5.51
C PRO A 129 -11.92 -13.26 5.54
N PHE A 130 -11.83 -14.14 4.54
CA PHE A 130 -10.74 -15.10 4.36
C PHE A 130 -9.35 -14.44 4.45
N TRP A 131 -9.15 -13.28 3.82
CA TRP A 131 -7.84 -12.64 3.80
C TRP A 131 -7.47 -11.98 5.13
N LYS A 132 -8.46 -11.50 5.88
CA LYS A 132 -8.27 -10.95 7.23
C LYS A 132 -7.96 -12.06 8.24
N GLU A 133 -8.66 -13.19 8.13
CA GLU A 133 -8.34 -14.40 8.91
C GLU A 133 -6.92 -14.87 8.62
N LYS A 134 -6.55 -14.94 7.34
CA LYS A 134 -5.21 -15.34 6.89
C LYS A 134 -4.12 -14.37 7.37
N PHE A 135 -4.41 -13.06 7.38
CA PHE A 135 -3.50 -12.05 7.91
C PHE A 135 -3.19 -12.31 9.39
N LEU A 136 -4.17 -12.68 10.20
CA LEU A 136 -3.94 -13.06 11.61
C LEU A 136 -3.30 -14.45 11.74
N ALA A 137 -3.62 -15.39 10.85
CA ALA A 137 -3.02 -16.73 10.84
C ALA A 137 -1.52 -16.71 10.47
N GLY A 138 -1.05 -15.68 9.78
CA GLY A 138 0.35 -15.48 9.47
C GLY A 138 1.20 -14.92 10.62
N LEU A 139 0.61 -14.50 11.74
CA LEU A 139 1.34 -13.97 12.90
C LEU A 139 2.07 -15.09 13.67
N PRO A 140 3.07 -14.75 14.51
CA PRO A 140 3.59 -15.67 15.52
C PRO A 140 2.45 -16.22 16.39
N THR A 141 2.51 -17.49 16.78
CA THR A 141 1.38 -18.20 17.41
C THR A 141 0.84 -17.47 18.64
N LEU A 142 1.72 -17.06 19.57
CA LEU A 142 1.34 -16.39 20.82
C LEU A 142 0.62 -15.06 20.56
N LEU A 143 1.29 -14.13 19.89
CA LEU A 143 0.69 -12.87 19.43
C LEU A 143 -0.63 -13.07 18.68
N GLY A 144 -0.66 -14.03 17.75
CA GLY A 144 -1.83 -14.31 16.93
C GLY A 144 -3.01 -14.81 17.78
N GLU A 145 -2.76 -15.57 18.84
CA GLU A 145 -3.79 -15.98 19.81
C GLU A 145 -4.25 -14.81 20.68
N GLN A 146 -3.32 -14.00 21.19
CA GLN A 146 -3.64 -12.82 22.01
C GLN A 146 -4.52 -11.84 21.24
N VAL A 147 -4.12 -11.46 20.03
CA VAL A 147 -4.90 -10.57 19.15
C VAL A 147 -6.29 -11.15 18.87
N ARG A 148 -6.38 -12.46 18.60
CA ARG A 148 -7.69 -13.12 18.38
C ARG A 148 -8.55 -13.10 19.63
N ASN A 149 -7.98 -13.30 20.81
CA ASN A 149 -8.70 -13.30 22.09
C ASN A 149 -9.17 -11.89 22.45
N GLU A 150 -8.34 -10.88 22.23
CA GLU A 150 -8.67 -9.46 22.41
C GLU A 150 -9.86 -9.07 21.54
N ILE A 151 -9.84 -9.42 20.24
CA ILE A 151 -10.96 -9.13 19.34
C ILE A 151 -12.22 -9.88 19.76
N LYS A 152 -12.10 -11.14 20.22
CA LYS A 152 -13.25 -11.92 20.69
C LYS A 152 -13.84 -11.36 21.99
N SER A 153 -13.03 -10.83 22.89
CA SER A 153 -13.47 -10.31 24.20
C SER A 153 -14.45 -9.16 24.03
N ILE A 154 -14.21 -8.30 23.04
CA ILE A 154 -15.06 -7.15 22.71
C ILE A 154 -16.23 -7.49 21.76
N ASN A 155 -16.22 -8.66 21.12
CA ASN A 155 -17.18 -9.05 20.07
C ASN A 155 -17.94 -10.35 20.39
N HIS A 156 -18.42 -10.51 21.63
CA HIS A 156 -19.25 -11.65 22.05
C HIS A 156 -18.65 -13.04 21.70
N GLY A 157 -17.32 -13.17 21.76
CA GLY A 157 -16.63 -14.43 21.50
C GLY A 157 -16.36 -14.75 20.03
N GLN A 158 -16.75 -13.89 19.09
CA GLN A 158 -16.50 -14.06 17.66
C GLN A 158 -15.58 -12.98 17.09
N ILE A 159 -14.97 -13.25 15.94
CA ILE A 159 -14.16 -12.25 15.23
C ILE A 159 -14.97 -11.77 14.02
N PRO A 160 -15.46 -10.53 14.01
CA PRO A 160 -16.27 -9.98 12.92
C PRO A 160 -15.38 -9.56 11.74
N TYR A 161 -14.77 -10.54 11.06
CA TYR A 161 -13.85 -10.29 9.95
C TYR A 161 -14.48 -9.50 8.80
N LYS A 162 -15.80 -9.58 8.61
CA LYS A 162 -16.47 -8.87 7.52
C LYS A 162 -16.47 -7.35 7.78
N GLU A 163 -16.64 -6.97 9.04
CA GLU A 163 -16.76 -5.59 9.51
C GLU A 163 -15.39 -4.95 9.77
N LEU A 164 -14.40 -5.74 10.21
CA LEU A 164 -13.06 -5.23 10.55
C LEU A 164 -12.26 -4.82 9.31
N SER A 165 -11.62 -3.66 9.35
CA SER A 165 -10.60 -3.23 8.40
C SER A 165 -9.22 -3.82 8.73
N TYR A 166 -8.32 -3.86 7.75
CA TYR A 166 -6.92 -4.21 8.01
C TYR A 166 -6.25 -3.22 8.99
N GLY A 167 -6.66 -1.94 8.97
CA GLY A 167 -6.16 -0.92 9.89
C GLY A 167 -6.50 -1.27 11.35
N GLU A 168 -7.73 -1.69 11.61
CA GLU A 168 -8.15 -2.12 12.95
C GLU A 168 -7.39 -3.36 13.41
N LEU A 169 -7.21 -4.37 12.53
CA LEU A 169 -6.40 -5.55 12.85
C LEU A 169 -4.96 -5.18 13.20
N ILE A 170 -4.36 -4.25 12.46
CA ILE A 170 -3.01 -3.74 12.74
C ILE A 170 -2.96 -3.01 14.08
N SER A 171 -3.99 -2.25 14.44
CA SER A 171 -4.08 -1.59 15.75
C SER A 171 -4.12 -2.60 16.90
N PHE A 172 -4.89 -3.69 16.78
CA PHE A 172 -4.86 -4.77 17.79
C PHE A 172 -3.48 -5.42 17.87
N ILE A 173 -2.83 -5.67 16.73
CA ILE A 173 -1.47 -6.26 16.72
C ILE A 173 -0.45 -5.34 17.38
N HIS A 174 -0.51 -4.01 17.15
CA HIS A 174 0.40 -3.08 17.81
C HIS A 174 0.16 -2.99 19.31
N LYS A 175 -1.11 -3.07 19.75
CA LYS A 175 -1.47 -3.10 21.17
C LYS A 175 -0.86 -4.32 21.86
N GLU A 176 -1.15 -5.51 21.37
CA GLU A 176 -0.65 -6.78 21.94
C GLU A 176 0.87 -6.94 21.76
N GLY A 177 1.42 -6.49 20.63
CA GLY A 177 2.85 -6.59 20.34
C GLY A 177 3.71 -5.61 21.14
N ALA A 178 3.15 -4.49 21.58
CA ALA A 178 3.79 -3.62 22.56
C ALA A 178 3.88 -4.32 23.92
N ASP A 179 2.81 -5.02 24.32
CA ASP A 179 2.79 -5.80 25.54
C ASP A 179 3.76 -7.00 25.46
N GLU A 180 3.84 -7.74 24.35
CA GLU A 180 4.86 -8.81 24.17
C GLU A 180 6.31 -8.28 24.20
N ASN A 181 6.57 -7.04 23.77
CA ASN A 181 7.89 -6.41 23.94
C ASN A 181 8.16 -6.01 25.41
N CYS A 182 7.13 -5.65 26.17
CA CYS A 182 7.22 -5.44 27.62
C CYS A 182 7.36 -6.78 28.39
N ILE A 183 6.84 -7.89 27.86
CA ILE A 183 6.96 -9.22 28.46
C ILE A 183 8.31 -9.88 28.07
N ASN A 184 8.95 -9.45 26.98
CA ASN A 184 10.32 -9.82 26.58
C ASN A 184 11.37 -8.79 27.05
N GLU A 185 11.30 -8.33 28.30
CA GLU A 185 12.36 -7.58 28.98
C GLU A 185 13.61 -8.45 29.26
N GLN A 186 14.19 -9.05 28.21
CA GLN A 186 15.59 -9.49 28.23
C GLN A 186 16.42 -8.94 27.06
N PHE A 187 15.87 -8.07 26.19
CA PHE A 187 16.65 -7.61 25.04
C PHE A 187 16.36 -6.18 24.55
N ILE A 188 16.39 -5.16 25.44
CA ILE A 188 16.68 -3.77 25.02
C ILE A 188 17.70 -3.15 25.99
N PRO A 189 18.86 -2.66 25.51
CA PRO A 189 19.78 -1.86 26.31
C PRO A 189 19.08 -0.60 26.82
N THR A 190 19.13 -0.39 28.13
CA THR A 190 18.50 0.64 28.99
C THR A 190 18.58 2.10 28.50
N ARG A 191 19.39 2.38 27.48
CA ARG A 191 19.74 3.72 26.97
C ARG A 191 18.62 4.49 26.24
N PHE A 192 17.43 3.91 26.07
CA PHE A 192 16.27 4.62 25.48
C PHE A 192 15.11 4.85 26.47
N TYR A 193 15.18 4.33 27.70
CA TYR A 193 14.08 4.44 28.66
C TYR A 193 14.14 5.74 29.50
N GLU A 194 15.32 6.27 29.76
CA GLU A 194 15.50 7.44 30.66
C GLU A 194 14.86 8.73 30.14
N LYS A 195 14.63 8.88 28.82
CA LYS A 195 14.06 10.11 28.24
C LYS A 195 12.55 10.27 28.45
N THR A 196 11.81 9.19 28.71
CA THR A 196 10.35 9.24 28.78
C THR A 196 9.84 9.34 30.23
N THR A 197 10.64 8.92 31.21
CA THR A 197 10.29 9.04 32.63
C THR A 197 10.53 10.45 33.18
N GLU A 198 11.55 11.17 32.70
CA GLU A 198 11.81 12.55 33.14
C GLU A 198 10.75 13.55 32.68
N SER A 199 10.05 13.31 31.55
CA SER A 199 9.01 14.23 31.08
C SER A 199 7.67 14.08 31.80
N LEU A 200 7.46 12.98 32.54
CA LEU A 200 6.20 12.69 33.24
C LEU A 200 6.24 13.05 34.72
N SER A 201 7.43 13.28 35.31
CA SER A 201 7.56 13.61 36.74
C SER A 201 7.57 15.12 37.05
N SER A 202 7.49 16.02 36.06
CA SER A 202 7.55 17.48 36.32
C SER A 202 6.19 18.20 36.40
N GLU A 203 5.06 17.53 36.12
CA GLU A 203 3.74 18.19 36.03
C GLU A 203 2.73 17.89 37.15
N TYR A 204 3.10 17.16 38.22
CA TYR A 204 2.24 17.02 39.40
C TYR A 204 2.94 17.54 40.66
N GLY A 205 2.72 18.82 40.96
CA GLY A 205 3.14 19.46 42.21
C GLY A 205 2.17 19.25 43.38
N PHE A 206 2.77 18.89 44.53
CA PHE A 206 2.41 19.23 45.95
C PHE A 206 1.18 18.53 46.62
N PRO A 207 0.99 18.53 47.98
CA PRO A 207 1.86 18.84 49.16
C PRO A 207 1.74 17.88 50.40
N LEU A 208 2.40 18.26 51.53
CA LEU A 208 2.25 17.85 52.97
C LEU A 208 3.02 16.57 53.40
N VAL A 209 3.95 16.55 54.37
CA VAL A 209 4.20 17.32 55.62
C VAL A 209 5.68 17.71 55.72
#